data_AF-A0A9P4P2P9-F1
#
_entry.id   AF-A0A9P4P2P9-F1
#
_cell.length_a   1.000
_cell.length_b   1.000
_cell.length_c   1.000
_cell.angle_alpha   90.00
_cell.angle_beta   90.00
_cell.angle_gamma   90.00
#
_symmetry.space_group_name_H-M   'P 1'
#
loop_
_entity.id
_entity.type
_entity.pdbx_description
1 polymer ?
#
loop_
_entity_poly.entity_id
_entity_poly.type
_entity_poly.pdbx_seq_one_letter_code
_entity_poly.pdbx_strand_id
1 'polypeptide(L)'
;MLASTTLSLLALVAAAQAHVGIYAPGMYCKGGSDPTKDDSNTNTVVNPLYNLAKADWWFQHDRGCDKVPPPEGEFLEIPAGGSFTVEAVHNRAFSTLSYDGKLATAWPDGKEHPEDWNGFETDPREGCIQDGGALHVQNKGNATGTAWAISYESDISKVTMENLAVFSVLEHTPWKRLATYQVPAAMPACPPGGCTCAWLWVPKGCGQPNMYMQGFKCKVTRATSTAPIAAAVPPTYCKDDKTKCTKGAKQMIAWNQAEGKNVFPPNGVSPAYNEAWGWKN
;
A
#
# COMPACT_ATOMS: atom_id res chain seq x y z
N MET A 1 -27.50 9.96 -53.41
CA MET A 1 -28.02 9.41 -52.15
C MET A 1 -26.83 9.18 -51.23
N LEU A 2 -26.84 9.81 -50.05
CA LEU A 2 -25.71 9.92 -49.13
C LEU A 2 -25.40 8.58 -48.46
N ALA A 3 -24.14 8.13 -48.54
CA ALA A 3 -23.64 6.98 -47.80
C ALA A 3 -23.44 7.38 -46.32
N SER A 4 -24.31 6.87 -45.43
CA SER A 4 -24.13 6.99 -43.99
C SER A 4 -23.00 6.08 -43.53
N THR A 5 -21.90 6.68 -43.06
CA THR A 5 -20.81 5.97 -42.38
C THR A 5 -21.12 5.95 -40.88
N THR A 6 -21.60 4.82 -40.38
CA THR A 6 -21.86 4.60 -38.95
C THR A 6 -20.53 4.32 -38.25
N LEU A 7 -19.97 5.34 -37.58
CA LEU A 7 -18.82 5.18 -36.71
C LEU A 7 -19.27 4.45 -35.44
N SER A 8 -19.00 3.15 -35.35
CA SER A 8 -19.29 2.35 -34.15
C SER A 8 -18.23 2.64 -33.09
N LEU A 9 -18.57 3.49 -32.13
CA LEU A 9 -17.74 3.74 -30.95
C LEU A 9 -17.81 2.49 -30.05
N LEU A 10 -16.76 1.67 -30.09
CA LEU A 10 -16.60 0.54 -29.17
C LEU A 10 -16.35 1.10 -27.77
N ALA A 11 -17.39 1.25 -26.96
CA ALA A 11 -17.25 1.49 -25.54
C ALA A 11 -16.68 0.21 -24.90
N LEU A 12 -15.36 0.16 -24.66
CA LEU A 12 -14.78 -0.80 -23.75
C LEU A 12 -15.35 -0.49 -22.35
N VAL A 13 -16.36 -1.24 -21.94
CA VAL A 13 -16.77 -1.29 -20.54
C VAL A 13 -15.68 -2.09 -19.83
N ALA A 14 -14.63 -1.39 -19.40
CA ALA A 14 -13.66 -1.97 -18.48
C ALA A 14 -14.41 -2.27 -17.17
N ALA A 15 -14.64 -3.54 -16.87
CA ALA A 15 -15.05 -3.95 -15.55
C ALA A 15 -13.97 -3.47 -14.57
N ALA A 16 -14.29 -2.48 -13.75
CA ALA A 16 -13.36 -1.88 -12.80
C ALA A 16 -13.12 -2.88 -11.66
N GLN A 17 -12.12 -3.74 -11.83
CA GLN A 17 -11.60 -4.59 -10.76
C GLN A 17 -10.73 -3.70 -9.86
N ALA A 18 -11.39 -2.94 -8.99
CA ALA A 18 -10.78 -1.82 -8.31
C ALA A 18 -10.04 -2.31 -7.04
N HIS A 19 -8.71 -2.15 -7.03
CA HIS A 19 -7.82 -2.41 -5.89
C HIS A 19 -6.86 -1.22 -5.72
N VAL A 20 -6.16 -1.07 -4.60
CA VAL A 20 -5.30 0.12 -4.33
C VAL A 20 -3.83 -0.26 -4.25
N GLY A 21 -2.97 0.56 -4.86
CA GLY A 21 -1.52 0.52 -4.66
C GLY A 21 -0.94 1.93 -4.57
N ILE A 22 0.33 2.03 -4.20
CA ILE A 22 1.03 3.32 -4.09
C ILE A 22 1.88 3.57 -5.33
N TYR A 23 1.75 4.77 -5.90
CA TYR A 23 2.64 5.28 -6.93
C TYR A 23 3.46 6.42 -6.35
N ALA A 24 4.77 6.21 -6.26
CA ALA A 24 5.75 7.16 -5.76
C ALA A 24 7.15 6.81 -6.31
N PRO A 25 8.12 7.75 -6.26
CA PRO A 25 9.49 7.46 -6.63
C PRO A 25 10.07 6.25 -5.90
N GLY A 26 10.91 5.49 -6.59
CA GLY A 26 11.58 4.32 -6.01
C GLY A 26 10.71 3.07 -5.93
N MET A 27 9.46 3.09 -6.40
CA MET A 27 8.62 1.89 -6.42
C MET A 27 9.17 0.82 -7.36
N TYR A 28 9.08 -0.44 -6.93
CA TYR A 28 9.23 -1.56 -7.83
C TYR A 28 8.01 -1.64 -8.75
N CYS A 29 8.19 -2.21 -9.95
CA CYS A 29 7.08 -2.53 -10.85
C CYS A 29 6.27 -1.29 -11.33
N LYS A 30 6.89 -0.10 -11.40
CA LYS A 30 6.22 1.17 -11.77
C LYS A 30 5.37 1.04 -13.04
N GLY A 31 5.96 0.47 -14.09
CA GLY A 31 5.30 0.22 -15.38
C GLY A 31 4.76 -1.19 -15.58
N GLY A 32 4.63 -1.99 -14.51
CA GLY A 32 4.29 -3.40 -14.57
C GLY A 32 5.50 -4.32 -14.36
N SER A 33 5.29 -5.62 -14.57
CA SER A 33 6.27 -6.67 -14.28
C SER A 33 7.22 -7.02 -15.43
N ASP A 34 7.02 -6.41 -16.59
CA ASP A 34 7.92 -6.50 -17.74
C ASP A 34 8.92 -5.33 -17.68
N PRO A 35 10.20 -5.55 -17.33
CA PRO A 35 11.18 -4.47 -17.18
C PRO A 35 11.52 -3.77 -18.50
N THR A 36 11.06 -4.30 -19.64
CA THR A 36 11.25 -3.68 -20.96
C THR A 36 10.11 -2.73 -21.34
N LYS A 37 9.04 -2.66 -20.53
CA LYS A 37 7.86 -1.84 -20.78
C LYS A 37 7.61 -0.87 -19.63
N ASP A 38 7.26 0.36 -19.99
CA ASP A 38 6.74 1.35 -19.05
C ASP A 38 5.26 1.60 -19.33
N ASP A 39 4.38 0.73 -18.83
CA ASP A 39 2.94 0.88 -19.03
C ASP A 39 2.36 1.97 -18.13
N SER A 40 1.91 3.06 -18.73
CA SER A 40 1.27 4.20 -18.06
C SER A 40 -0.16 3.93 -17.60
N ASN A 41 -0.77 2.79 -17.97
CA ASN A 41 -2.13 2.41 -17.61
C ASN A 41 -2.18 1.05 -16.90
N THR A 42 -1.13 0.71 -16.15
CA THR A 42 -1.03 -0.57 -15.46
C THR A 42 -1.77 -0.57 -14.11
N ASN A 43 -2.30 -1.73 -13.75
CA ASN A 43 -2.87 -2.04 -12.44
C ASN A 43 -2.12 -3.20 -11.75
N THR A 44 -0.89 -3.49 -12.17
CA THR A 44 -0.13 -4.68 -11.71
C THR A 44 0.07 -4.69 -10.19
N VAL A 45 0.54 -3.58 -9.62
CA VAL A 45 0.89 -3.48 -8.19
C VAL A 45 -0.33 -3.36 -7.29
N VAL A 46 -1.50 -3.01 -7.85
CA VAL A 46 -2.68 -2.76 -7.03
C VAL A 46 -3.37 -4.05 -6.63
N ASN A 47 -3.08 -5.20 -7.25
CA ASN A 47 -3.78 -6.45 -6.96
C ASN A 47 -3.49 -6.98 -5.54
N PRO A 48 -4.49 -7.58 -4.87
CA PRO A 48 -4.36 -8.07 -3.51
C PRO A 48 -3.48 -9.33 -3.44
N LEU A 49 -3.09 -9.68 -2.22
CA LEU A 49 -2.38 -10.91 -1.88
C LEU A 49 -3.27 -11.76 -0.97
N TYR A 50 -3.63 -12.96 -1.40
CA TYR A 50 -4.52 -13.85 -0.67
C TYR A 50 -4.23 -15.31 -0.97
N ASN A 51 -4.13 -16.13 0.09
CA ASN A 51 -3.93 -17.57 0.00
C ASN A 51 -2.70 -17.98 -0.84
N LEU A 52 -1.61 -17.24 -0.72
CA LEU A 52 -0.35 -17.50 -1.43
C LEU A 52 0.69 -18.14 -0.50
N ALA A 53 1.66 -18.86 -1.07
CA ALA A 53 2.85 -19.28 -0.33
C ALA A 53 3.74 -18.06 -0.02
N LYS A 54 4.60 -18.16 1.00
CA LYS A 54 5.45 -17.02 1.40
C LYS A 54 6.34 -16.52 0.27
N ALA A 55 6.89 -17.44 -0.52
CA ALA A 55 7.74 -17.10 -1.65
C ALA A 55 6.99 -16.32 -2.75
N ASP A 56 5.66 -16.43 -2.83
CA ASP A 56 4.85 -15.78 -3.86
C ASP A 56 4.36 -14.40 -3.41
N TRP A 57 3.86 -14.26 -2.18
CA TRP A 57 3.32 -12.96 -1.75
C TRP A 57 4.40 -11.96 -1.33
N TRP A 58 5.59 -12.43 -0.93
CA TRP A 58 6.68 -11.57 -0.47
C TRP A 58 7.10 -10.62 -1.60
N PHE A 59 6.94 -9.31 -1.38
CA PHE A 59 7.20 -8.27 -2.38
C PHE A 59 6.51 -8.50 -3.74
N GLN A 60 5.33 -9.15 -3.75
CA GLN A 60 4.56 -9.42 -4.96
C GLN A 60 5.35 -10.25 -6.01
N HIS A 61 6.04 -11.29 -5.54
CA HIS A 61 6.79 -12.21 -6.40
C HIS A 61 5.89 -13.01 -7.35
N ASP A 62 4.65 -13.31 -6.95
CA ASP A 62 3.62 -13.99 -7.76
C ASP A 62 3.43 -13.36 -9.15
N ARG A 63 3.66 -12.06 -9.23
CA ARG A 63 3.60 -11.26 -10.46
C ARG A 63 4.95 -10.66 -10.86
N GLY A 64 6.05 -11.08 -10.24
CA GLY A 64 7.42 -10.73 -10.61
C GLY A 64 7.87 -9.31 -10.25
N CYS A 65 7.17 -8.62 -9.35
CA CYS A 65 7.47 -7.22 -9.08
C CYS A 65 8.76 -6.98 -8.31
N ASP A 66 9.16 -7.91 -7.45
CA ASP A 66 10.44 -7.90 -6.75
C ASP A 66 11.67 -7.91 -7.69
N LYS A 67 11.48 -8.29 -8.96
CA LYS A 67 12.52 -8.36 -10.00
C LYS A 67 12.58 -7.12 -10.90
N VAL A 68 11.65 -6.17 -10.75
CA VAL A 68 11.59 -4.94 -11.55
C VAL A 68 11.87 -3.74 -10.65
N PRO A 69 13.16 -3.41 -10.38
CA PRO A 69 13.51 -2.27 -9.54
C PRO A 69 13.13 -0.95 -10.21
N PRO A 70 13.06 0.15 -9.44
CA PRO A 70 13.02 1.49 -10.01
C PRO A 70 14.30 1.79 -10.81
N PRO A 71 14.31 2.84 -11.66
CA PRO A 71 15.51 3.34 -12.30
C PRO A 71 16.65 3.60 -11.30
N GLU A 72 17.90 3.44 -11.77
CA GLU A 72 19.08 3.70 -10.95
C GLU A 72 19.06 5.13 -10.38
N GLY A 73 19.33 5.26 -9.09
CA GLY A 73 19.32 6.55 -8.39
C GLY A 73 17.93 7.06 -7.98
N GLU A 74 16.84 6.40 -8.39
CA GLU A 74 15.48 6.75 -7.99
C GLU A 74 15.13 6.09 -6.64
N PHE A 75 14.91 6.92 -5.61
CA PHE A 75 14.55 6.49 -4.27
C PHE A 75 13.34 7.25 -3.75
N LEU A 76 12.52 6.57 -2.95
CA LEU A 76 11.59 7.25 -2.05
C LEU A 76 12.39 7.96 -0.94
N GLU A 77 12.24 9.27 -0.81
CA GLU A 77 12.91 10.02 0.25
C GLU A 77 12.12 9.95 1.56
N ILE A 78 12.79 9.53 2.63
CA ILE A 78 12.25 9.41 3.99
C ILE A 78 12.92 10.47 4.88
N PRO A 79 12.37 11.68 5.01
CA PRO A 79 13.01 12.76 5.78
C PRO A 79 12.85 12.53 7.28
N ALA A 80 13.93 12.17 7.98
CA ALA A 80 13.92 11.96 9.42
C ALA A 80 13.34 13.18 10.16
N GLY A 81 12.31 12.96 10.98
CA GLY A 81 11.62 14.01 11.75
C GLY A 81 10.70 14.90 10.91
N GLY A 82 10.51 14.59 9.64
CA GLY A 82 9.57 15.27 8.75
C GLY A 82 8.43 14.36 8.31
N SER A 83 7.93 14.59 7.11
CA SER A 83 6.87 13.80 6.49
C SER A 83 7.12 13.62 5.00
N PHE A 84 6.53 12.59 4.40
CA PHE A 84 6.53 12.39 2.95
C PHE A 84 5.12 12.06 2.46
N THR A 85 4.82 12.44 1.22
CA THR A 85 3.50 12.24 0.59
C THR A 85 3.63 11.29 -0.58
N VAL A 86 2.68 10.37 -0.71
CA VAL A 86 2.59 9.38 -1.79
C VAL A 86 1.19 9.34 -2.39
N GLU A 87 1.03 8.68 -3.54
CA GLU A 87 -0.24 8.59 -4.25
C GLU A 87 -0.84 7.18 -4.19
N ALA A 88 -1.93 7.00 -3.45
CA ALA A 88 -2.76 5.81 -3.49
C ALA A 88 -3.74 5.87 -4.68
N VAL A 89 -3.63 4.94 -5.63
CA VAL A 89 -4.46 4.92 -6.84
C VAL A 89 -4.87 3.50 -7.23
N HIS A 90 -5.94 3.40 -8.02
CA HIS A 90 -6.43 2.11 -8.53
C HIS A 90 -5.77 1.66 -9.82
N ASN A 91 -5.14 2.60 -10.51
CA ASN A 91 -4.37 2.38 -11.71
C ASN A 91 -3.32 3.49 -11.77
N ARG A 92 -2.13 3.19 -12.29
CA ARG A 92 -1.08 4.20 -12.53
C ARG A 92 -1.60 5.43 -13.26
N ALA A 93 -2.53 5.25 -14.20
CA ALA A 93 -3.11 6.31 -15.01
C ALA A 93 -3.62 7.48 -14.15
N PHE A 94 -4.12 7.21 -12.94
CA PHE A 94 -4.68 8.22 -12.02
C PHE A 94 -3.66 8.84 -11.06
N SER A 95 -2.37 8.54 -11.24
CA SER A 95 -1.27 9.17 -10.50
C SER A 95 -0.62 10.28 -11.33
N THR A 96 0.17 11.14 -10.67
CA THR A 96 0.99 12.13 -11.40
C THR A 96 2.16 11.51 -12.18
N LEU A 97 2.43 10.21 -11.99
CA LEU A 97 3.50 9.47 -12.67
C LEU A 97 3.11 8.97 -14.08
N SER A 98 1.93 9.36 -14.58
CA SER A 98 1.44 9.05 -15.92
C SER A 98 0.64 10.21 -16.52
N TYR A 99 0.67 10.31 -17.86
CA TYR A 99 -0.10 11.29 -18.64
C TYR A 99 0.04 12.73 -18.15
N ASP A 100 1.21 13.12 -17.63
CA ASP A 100 1.47 14.43 -17.00
C ASP A 100 0.47 14.77 -15.86
N GLY A 101 -0.08 13.75 -15.20
CA GLY A 101 -1.09 13.90 -14.14
C GLY A 101 -2.48 14.33 -14.64
N LYS A 102 -2.75 14.34 -15.94
CA LYS A 102 -4.02 14.81 -16.53
C LYS A 102 -5.26 14.03 -16.08
N LEU A 103 -5.09 12.79 -15.61
CA LEU A 103 -6.18 11.94 -15.12
C LEU A 103 -6.19 11.82 -13.59
N ALA A 104 -5.29 12.50 -12.88
CA ALA A 104 -5.23 12.47 -11.43
C ALA A 104 -6.26 13.42 -10.83
N THR A 105 -7.11 12.92 -9.92
CA THR A 105 -8.09 13.71 -9.17
C THR A 105 -7.75 13.73 -7.68
N ALA A 106 -8.65 14.18 -6.81
CA ALA A 106 -8.48 13.98 -5.36
C ALA A 106 -8.63 12.51 -4.94
N TRP A 107 -9.21 11.68 -5.80
CA TRP A 107 -9.64 10.32 -5.47
C TRP A 107 -8.82 9.25 -6.18
N PRO A 108 -8.60 8.09 -5.55
CA PRO A 108 -7.76 7.03 -6.11
C PRO A 108 -8.20 6.43 -7.45
N ASP A 109 -9.48 6.57 -7.83
CA ASP A 109 -10.03 6.04 -9.08
C ASP A 109 -10.04 7.05 -10.25
N GLY A 110 -9.47 8.25 -10.05
CA GLY A 110 -9.47 9.30 -11.06
C GLY A 110 -10.85 9.92 -11.34
N LYS A 111 -11.82 9.72 -10.46
CA LYS A 111 -13.15 10.37 -10.52
C LYS A 111 -13.30 11.42 -9.42
N GLU A 112 -14.43 12.10 -9.41
CA GLU A 112 -14.83 12.99 -8.32
C GLU A 112 -15.92 12.32 -7.48
N HIS A 113 -15.75 12.37 -6.16
CA HIS A 113 -16.70 11.88 -5.16
C HIS A 113 -16.93 12.97 -4.10
N PRO A 114 -18.08 12.97 -3.40
CA PRO A 114 -18.33 13.90 -2.30
C PRO A 114 -17.45 13.58 -1.08
N GLU A 115 -17.19 14.56 -0.20
CA GLU A 115 -16.33 14.34 0.98
C GLU A 115 -16.92 13.33 1.98
N ASP A 116 -18.25 13.21 2.03
CA ASP A 116 -19.01 12.23 2.82
C ASP A 116 -19.33 10.95 2.03
N TRP A 117 -18.52 10.63 1.01
CA TRP A 117 -18.68 9.42 0.20
C TRP A 117 -18.87 8.19 1.08
N ASN A 118 -19.96 7.47 0.84
CA ASN A 118 -20.32 6.29 1.58
C ASN A 118 -21.05 5.28 0.69
N GLY A 119 -21.01 4.02 1.08
CA GLY A 119 -21.66 2.93 0.36
C GLY A 119 -23.08 2.59 0.84
N PHE A 120 -23.59 3.26 1.88
CA PHE A 120 -24.89 2.88 2.48
C PHE A 120 -26.07 3.06 1.54
N GLU A 121 -25.98 4.01 0.62
CA GLU A 121 -27.01 4.24 -0.41
C GLU A 121 -26.87 3.29 -1.61
N THR A 122 -25.67 2.75 -1.85
CA THR A 122 -25.34 1.97 -3.05
C THR A 122 -25.27 0.46 -2.81
N ASP A 123 -25.06 0.02 -1.57
CA ASP A 123 -25.12 -1.38 -1.16
C ASP A 123 -26.07 -1.58 0.04
N PRO A 124 -27.29 -2.08 -0.17
CA PRO A 124 -28.27 -2.27 0.90
C PRO A 124 -27.93 -3.41 1.86
N ARG A 125 -26.80 -4.13 1.66
CA ARG A 125 -26.37 -5.23 2.53
C ARG A 125 -25.35 -4.75 3.57
N GLU A 126 -24.13 -4.50 3.14
CA GLU A 126 -23.00 -4.20 4.04
C GLU A 126 -22.62 -2.71 4.02
N GLY A 127 -23.28 -1.92 3.17
CA GLY A 127 -22.99 -0.50 2.97
C GLY A 127 -21.62 -0.25 2.35
N CYS A 128 -21.06 -1.24 1.66
CA CYS A 128 -19.74 -1.14 1.03
C CYS A 128 -19.81 -0.28 -0.22
N ILE A 129 -18.82 0.60 -0.41
CA ILE A 129 -18.70 1.39 -1.63
C ILE A 129 -18.49 0.42 -2.82
N GLN A 130 -19.39 0.42 -3.81
CA GLN A 130 -19.35 -0.51 -4.95
C GLN A 130 -18.65 0.12 -6.19
N ASP A 131 -18.99 1.36 -6.54
CA ASP A 131 -18.52 2.04 -7.77
C ASP A 131 -17.27 2.89 -7.54
N GLY A 132 -16.12 2.24 -7.38
CA GLY A 132 -14.83 2.88 -7.05
C GLY A 132 -14.29 2.47 -5.67
N GLY A 133 -14.99 1.61 -4.95
CA GLY A 133 -14.69 1.23 -3.56
C GLY A 133 -13.57 0.23 -3.36
N ALA A 134 -12.54 0.23 -4.22
CA ALA A 134 -11.27 -0.46 -3.98
C ALA A 134 -10.61 -0.12 -2.64
N LEU A 135 -11.14 0.89 -1.96
CA LEU A 135 -10.81 1.28 -0.59
C LEU A 135 -11.26 0.24 0.44
N HIS A 136 -12.10 -0.73 0.07
CA HIS A 136 -12.58 -1.81 0.93
C HIS A 136 -13.22 -1.30 2.24
N VAL A 137 -14.08 -0.29 2.13
CA VAL A 137 -14.71 0.38 3.29
C VAL A 137 -16.12 0.85 2.97
N GLN A 138 -16.90 1.11 4.02
CA GLN A 138 -18.20 1.76 3.94
C GLN A 138 -18.10 3.29 3.84
N ASN A 139 -17.09 3.87 4.48
CA ASN A 139 -16.80 5.31 4.55
C ASN A 139 -15.38 5.52 5.12
N LYS A 140 -14.93 6.78 5.23
CA LYS A 140 -13.60 7.13 5.74
C LYS A 140 -13.29 6.57 7.14
N GLY A 141 -14.25 6.66 8.05
CA GLY A 141 -14.08 6.22 9.44
C GLY A 141 -13.84 4.72 9.55
N ASN A 142 -14.26 3.95 8.54
CA ASN A 142 -14.08 2.51 8.46
C ASN A 142 -12.73 2.09 7.85
N ALA A 143 -11.96 3.02 7.27
CA ALA A 143 -10.63 2.71 6.72
C ALA A 143 -9.65 2.32 7.83
N THR A 144 -8.97 1.19 7.62
CA THR A 144 -8.24 0.45 8.66
C THR A 144 -6.83 0.97 8.93
N GLY A 145 -6.33 1.85 8.08
CA GLY A 145 -5.00 2.40 8.14
C GLY A 145 -3.99 1.60 7.31
N THR A 146 -3.00 2.33 6.82
CA THR A 146 -1.89 1.83 6.01
C THR A 146 -0.58 2.13 6.71
N ALA A 147 0.47 1.39 6.34
CA ALA A 147 1.77 1.50 6.99
C ALA A 147 2.92 1.53 6.00
N TRP A 148 4.03 2.09 6.48
CA TRP A 148 5.34 1.97 5.84
C TRP A 148 6.31 1.24 6.75
N ALA A 149 7.00 0.27 6.17
CA ALA A 149 8.09 -0.44 6.81
C ALA A 149 9.41 -0.19 6.08
N ILE A 150 10.52 -0.33 6.80
CA ILE A 150 11.88 -0.14 6.30
C ILE A 150 12.77 -1.30 6.74
N SER A 151 13.62 -1.75 5.83
CA SER A 151 14.75 -2.62 6.08
C SER A 151 16.02 -1.92 5.61
N TYR A 152 17.03 -1.87 6.48
CA TYR A 152 18.34 -1.26 6.22
C TYR A 152 19.24 -2.16 5.35
N GLU A 153 18.60 -2.87 4.41
CA GLU A 153 19.20 -3.78 3.46
C GLU A 153 18.93 -3.27 2.04
N SER A 154 19.99 -3.13 1.25
CA SER A 154 19.91 -2.65 -0.12
C SER A 154 19.43 -3.74 -1.08
N ASP A 155 19.69 -5.01 -0.79
CA ASP A 155 19.27 -6.14 -1.61
C ASP A 155 17.92 -6.70 -1.14
N ILE A 156 16.87 -6.49 -1.94
CA ILE A 156 15.51 -6.91 -1.61
C ILE A 156 15.40 -8.42 -1.32
N SER A 157 16.28 -9.25 -1.90
CA SER A 157 16.29 -10.71 -1.67
C SER A 157 16.74 -11.11 -0.27
N LYS A 158 17.42 -10.19 0.45
CA LYS A 158 17.88 -10.38 1.84
C LYS A 158 16.93 -9.76 2.87
N VAL A 159 15.85 -9.14 2.42
CA VAL A 159 14.83 -8.56 3.30
C VAL A 159 13.97 -9.68 3.87
N THR A 160 13.84 -9.71 5.20
CA THR A 160 13.03 -10.67 5.96
C THR A 160 11.95 -9.94 6.76
N MET A 161 11.03 -10.67 7.40
CA MET A 161 10.05 -10.02 8.27
C MET A 161 10.74 -9.36 9.48
N GLU A 162 11.79 -9.97 9.99
CA GLU A 162 12.51 -9.54 11.20
C GLU A 162 13.35 -8.28 10.97
N ASN A 163 13.82 -8.05 9.73
CA ASN A 163 14.55 -6.82 9.39
C ASN A 163 13.68 -5.75 8.73
N LEU A 164 12.39 -6.02 8.47
CA LEU A 164 11.43 -5.08 7.90
C LEU A 164 10.52 -4.50 9.00
N ALA A 165 10.92 -3.38 9.58
CA ALA A 165 10.23 -2.75 10.71
C ALA A 165 9.26 -1.65 10.24
N VAL A 166 8.01 -1.72 10.70
CA VAL A 166 7.02 -0.64 10.51
C VAL A 166 7.47 0.60 11.27
N PHE A 167 7.67 1.71 10.56
CA PHE A 167 8.14 2.98 11.13
C PHE A 167 7.12 4.10 11.05
N SER A 168 6.10 3.98 10.19
CA SER A 168 5.03 4.97 10.07
C SER A 168 3.70 4.28 9.80
N VAL A 169 2.65 4.78 10.44
CA VAL A 169 1.27 4.35 10.27
C VAL A 169 0.42 5.59 10.04
N LEU A 170 -0.56 5.48 9.15
CA LEU A 170 -1.57 6.49 8.94
C LEU A 170 -2.92 5.79 9.06
N GLU A 171 -3.72 6.18 10.04
CA GLU A 171 -5.08 5.66 10.19
C GLU A 171 -6.04 6.27 9.16
N HIS A 172 -7.20 5.63 8.98
CA HIS A 172 -8.23 6.05 8.04
C HIS A 172 -7.76 6.14 6.58
N THR A 173 -6.85 5.24 6.20
CA THR A 173 -6.38 5.04 4.83
C THR A 173 -6.52 3.60 4.37
N PRO A 174 -6.52 3.35 3.04
CA PRO A 174 -6.57 4.34 1.95
C PRO A 174 -7.91 5.11 1.93
N TRP A 175 -7.88 6.37 1.46
CA TRP A 175 -9.10 7.18 1.32
C TRP A 175 -8.98 8.17 0.15
N LYS A 176 -8.14 9.20 0.30
CA LYS A 176 -7.77 10.12 -0.80
C LYS A 176 -6.56 9.59 -1.54
N ARG A 177 -6.34 10.11 -2.75
CA ARG A 177 -5.14 9.80 -3.53
C ARG A 177 -3.87 10.19 -2.78
N LEU A 178 -3.80 11.41 -2.25
CA LEU A 178 -2.64 11.85 -1.50
C LEU A 178 -2.71 11.34 -0.06
N ALA A 179 -1.66 10.65 0.38
CA ALA A 179 -1.48 10.19 1.75
C ALA A 179 -0.12 10.65 2.28
N THR A 180 -0.12 11.36 3.42
CA THR A 180 1.08 11.94 4.02
C THR A 180 1.43 11.23 5.33
N TYR A 181 2.65 10.72 5.43
CA TYR A 181 3.13 9.91 6.54
C TYR A 181 4.18 10.66 7.33
N GLN A 182 4.10 10.59 8.66
CA GLN A 182 5.10 11.16 9.56
C GLN A 182 6.28 10.21 9.72
N VAL A 183 7.49 10.76 9.81
CA VAL A 183 8.74 10.00 9.91
C VAL A 183 9.37 10.24 11.28
N PRO A 184 9.77 9.19 12.02
CA PRO A 184 10.49 9.35 13.27
C PRO A 184 11.76 10.19 13.10
N ALA A 185 12.08 11.04 14.08
CA ALA A 185 13.29 11.87 14.06
C ALA A 185 14.58 11.04 14.15
N ALA A 186 14.52 9.90 14.86
CA ALA A 186 15.67 9.05 15.15
C ALA A 186 15.93 7.96 14.10
N MET A 187 15.54 8.18 12.84
CA MET A 187 15.82 7.22 11.75
C MET A 187 17.31 7.26 11.39
N PRO A 188 18.04 6.13 11.43
CA PRO A 188 19.42 6.10 10.98
C PRO A 188 19.54 6.23 9.45
N ALA A 189 20.73 6.55 8.97
CA ALA A 189 21.03 6.62 7.55
C ALA A 189 21.01 5.23 6.89
N CYS A 190 20.53 5.16 5.65
CA CYS A 190 20.62 3.95 4.83
C CYS A 190 22.07 3.65 4.42
N PRO A 191 22.41 2.37 4.12
CA PRO A 191 23.68 2.04 3.48
C PRO A 191 23.79 2.70 2.07
N PRO A 192 24.97 2.70 1.43
CA PRO A 192 25.19 3.40 0.16
C PRO A 192 24.23 3.03 -0.98
N GLY A 193 23.77 1.77 -1.04
CA GLY A 193 22.79 1.31 -2.04
C GLY A 193 21.33 1.65 -1.71
N GLY A 194 21.09 2.43 -0.66
CA GLY A 194 19.77 2.71 -0.11
C GLY A 194 19.21 1.56 0.73
N CYS A 195 18.03 1.78 1.27
CA CYS A 195 17.23 0.80 2.01
C CYS A 195 16.14 0.20 1.11
N THR A 196 15.51 -0.86 1.60
CA THR A 196 14.25 -1.37 1.04
C THR A 196 13.10 -0.96 1.94
N CYS A 197 12.09 -0.31 1.39
CA CYS A 197 10.85 0.03 2.08
C CYS A 197 9.68 -0.78 1.53
N ALA A 198 8.61 -0.88 2.32
CA ALA A 198 7.37 -1.49 1.87
C ALA A 198 6.16 -0.64 2.30
N TRP A 199 5.24 -0.40 1.37
CA TRP A 199 3.89 0.02 1.70
C TRP A 199 3.02 -1.20 2.01
N LEU A 200 2.17 -1.09 3.03
CA LEU A 200 1.45 -2.20 3.61
C LEU A 200 0.01 -1.83 3.94
N TRP A 201 -0.92 -2.74 3.69
CA TRP A 201 -2.33 -2.56 4.04
C TRP A 201 -3.06 -3.88 4.29
N VAL A 202 -4.02 -3.87 5.21
CA VAL A 202 -5.01 -4.94 5.39
C VAL A 202 -6.40 -4.30 5.42
N PRO A 203 -7.27 -4.56 4.42
CA PRO A 203 -8.63 -4.07 4.42
C PRO A 203 -9.52 -4.77 5.46
N LYS A 204 -10.66 -4.15 5.79
CA LYS A 204 -11.68 -4.74 6.67
C LYS A 204 -13.07 -4.59 6.10
N GLY A 205 -13.84 -5.68 6.16
CA GLY A 205 -15.29 -5.64 6.12
C GLY A 205 -15.91 -5.60 4.73
N CYS A 206 -15.22 -5.08 3.71
CA CYS A 206 -15.73 -5.09 2.34
C CYS A 206 -14.84 -5.93 1.43
N GLY A 207 -15.37 -7.02 0.87
CA GLY A 207 -14.65 -7.89 -0.08
C GLY A 207 -13.80 -8.99 0.58
N GLN A 208 -12.92 -9.60 -0.22
CA GLN A 208 -12.07 -10.70 0.23
C GLN A 208 -11.12 -10.23 1.34
N PRO A 209 -10.98 -10.97 2.46
CA PRO A 209 -10.08 -10.59 3.54
C PRO A 209 -8.63 -10.90 3.15
N ASN A 210 -8.00 -9.96 2.45
CA ASN A 210 -6.67 -10.08 1.85
C ASN A 210 -5.66 -9.14 2.54
N MET A 211 -4.47 -9.01 1.96
CA MET A 211 -3.50 -7.98 2.34
C MET A 211 -2.84 -7.38 1.10
N TYR A 212 -2.18 -6.25 1.27
CA TYR A 212 -1.38 -5.59 0.24
C TYR A 212 0.02 -5.31 0.76
N MET A 213 0.98 -5.48 -0.14
CA MET A 213 2.39 -5.19 0.07
C MET A 213 2.96 -4.67 -1.24
N GLN A 214 3.80 -3.65 -1.17
CA GLN A 214 4.50 -3.14 -2.34
C GLN A 214 5.91 -2.68 -1.97
N GLY A 215 6.91 -3.09 -2.76
CA GLY A 215 8.32 -2.78 -2.52
C GLY A 215 8.78 -1.45 -3.10
N PHE A 216 9.71 -0.81 -2.39
CA PHE A 216 10.35 0.45 -2.80
C PHE A 216 11.84 0.42 -2.48
N LYS A 217 12.68 1.00 -3.36
CA LYS A 217 13.97 1.55 -2.93
C LYS A 217 13.70 2.88 -2.22
N CYS A 218 14.29 3.04 -1.04
CA CYS A 218 14.14 4.26 -0.25
C CYS A 218 15.47 4.71 0.34
N LYS A 219 15.55 5.99 0.73
CA LYS A 219 16.70 6.54 1.46
C LYS A 219 16.23 7.46 2.58
N VAL A 220 16.85 7.34 3.75
CA VAL A 220 16.60 8.29 4.84
C VAL A 220 17.40 9.55 4.60
N THR A 221 16.72 10.69 4.51
CA THR A 221 17.34 12.01 4.44
C THR A 221 17.30 12.67 5.81
N ARG A 222 18.23 13.61 6.08
CA ARG A 222 18.33 14.30 7.38
C ARG A 222 18.55 13.37 8.59
N ALA A 223 19.06 12.17 8.37
CA ALA A 223 19.38 11.23 9.44
C ALA A 223 20.45 11.82 10.37
N THR A 224 20.15 11.86 11.66
CA THR A 224 21.08 12.27 12.72
C THR A 224 21.36 11.15 13.71
N SER A 225 20.52 10.11 13.71
CA SER A 225 20.68 8.93 14.54
C SER A 225 21.64 7.94 13.91
N THR A 226 22.39 7.23 14.74
CA THR A 226 23.18 6.05 14.37
C THR A 226 22.68 4.78 15.07
N ALA A 227 21.62 4.89 15.87
CA ALA A 227 21.06 3.76 16.58
C ALA A 227 20.43 2.77 15.59
N PRO A 228 20.80 1.49 15.61
CA PRO A 228 20.22 0.50 14.72
C PRO A 228 18.74 0.28 15.05
N ILE A 229 17.96 -0.05 14.03
CA ILE A 229 16.58 -0.49 14.24
C ILE A 229 16.60 -1.90 14.85
N ALA A 230 15.87 -2.07 15.94
CA ALA A 230 15.72 -3.37 16.58
C ALA A 230 15.02 -4.36 15.63
N ALA A 231 15.34 -5.66 15.78
CA ALA A 231 14.63 -6.70 15.05
C ALA A 231 13.12 -6.59 15.33
N ALA A 232 12.35 -6.59 14.25
CA ALA A 232 10.91 -6.45 14.29
C ALA A 232 10.26 -7.77 14.73
N VAL A 233 9.29 -7.67 15.64
CA VAL A 233 8.50 -8.81 16.14
C VAL A 233 7.02 -8.68 15.72
N PRO A 234 6.27 -9.79 15.61
CA PRO A 234 4.88 -9.73 15.20
C PRO A 234 4.02 -8.83 16.11
N PRO A 235 3.11 -8.03 15.54
CA PRO A 235 2.17 -7.22 16.31
C PRO A 235 1.10 -8.10 16.98
N THR A 236 0.64 -7.72 18.17
CA THR A 236 -0.45 -8.40 18.88
C THR A 236 -1.70 -7.55 18.91
N TYR A 237 -2.86 -8.20 18.80
CA TYR A 237 -4.13 -7.55 19.08
C TYR A 237 -4.21 -7.21 20.58
N CYS A 238 -4.36 -5.94 20.89
CA CYS A 238 -4.29 -5.41 22.25
C CYS A 238 -5.32 -4.28 22.48
N LYS A 239 -6.44 -4.31 21.74
CA LYS A 239 -7.47 -3.26 21.81
C LYS A 239 -7.94 -2.99 23.24
N ASP A 240 -8.28 -4.06 23.97
CA ASP A 240 -8.92 -3.99 25.28
C ASP A 240 -7.91 -3.90 26.43
N ASP A 241 -6.63 -4.17 26.16
CA ASP A 241 -5.55 -4.12 27.15
C ASP A 241 -4.23 -3.70 26.49
N LYS A 242 -3.97 -2.39 26.52
CA LYS A 242 -2.78 -1.80 25.89
C LYS A 242 -1.46 -2.29 26.50
N THR A 243 -1.48 -2.84 27.72
CA THR A 243 -0.27 -3.39 28.35
C THR A 243 0.24 -4.65 27.65
N LYS A 244 -0.64 -5.33 26.90
CA LYS A 244 -0.36 -6.53 26.10
C LYS A 244 0.11 -6.24 24.67
N CYS A 245 0.17 -4.96 24.27
CA CYS A 245 0.66 -4.62 22.94
C CYS A 245 2.14 -4.99 22.79
N THR A 246 2.51 -5.51 21.62
CA THR A 246 3.92 -5.66 21.23
C THR A 246 4.66 -4.32 21.35
N LYS A 247 5.70 -4.32 22.17
CA LYS A 247 6.60 -3.17 22.40
C LYS A 247 7.77 -3.22 21.41
N GLY A 248 8.31 -2.05 21.08
CA GLY A 248 9.44 -1.93 20.15
C GLY A 248 9.02 -2.02 18.68
N ALA A 249 9.99 -2.37 17.83
CA ALA A 249 9.81 -2.51 16.38
C ALA A 249 8.82 -3.64 16.08
N LYS A 250 7.83 -3.34 15.24
CA LYS A 250 6.79 -4.28 14.82
C LYS A 250 6.98 -4.67 13.36
N GLN A 251 6.74 -5.94 13.06
CA GLN A 251 6.71 -6.44 11.69
C GLN A 251 5.50 -5.90 10.93
N MET A 252 5.50 -6.07 9.61
CA MET A 252 4.26 -6.02 8.83
C MET A 252 3.25 -7.07 9.33
N ILE A 253 1.98 -6.88 8.95
CA ILE A 253 0.92 -7.87 9.16
C ILE A 253 0.90 -8.82 7.96
N ALA A 254 1.21 -10.11 8.18
CA ALA A 254 1.00 -11.18 7.21
C ALA A 254 -0.20 -12.03 7.64
N TRP A 255 -1.30 -11.91 6.90
CA TRP A 255 -2.60 -12.50 7.24
C TRP A 255 -3.27 -13.13 6.01
N ASN A 256 -4.09 -14.16 6.24
CA ASN A 256 -4.83 -14.91 5.21
C ASN A 256 -3.99 -15.39 4.01
N GLN A 257 -2.75 -15.78 4.28
CA GLN A 257 -1.88 -16.46 3.32
C GLN A 257 -1.88 -17.97 3.56
N ALA A 258 -1.51 -18.75 2.54
CA ALA A 258 -1.33 -20.19 2.69
C ALA A 258 -0.18 -20.44 3.68
N GLU A 259 0.92 -19.69 3.53
CA GLU A 259 2.12 -19.80 4.35
C GLU A 259 2.65 -18.43 4.81
N GLY A 260 3.46 -18.43 5.87
CA GLY A 260 4.16 -17.23 6.34
C GLY A 260 3.29 -16.21 7.08
N LYS A 261 2.12 -16.61 7.58
CA LYS A 261 1.30 -15.75 8.47
C LYS A 261 2.05 -15.48 9.77
N ASN A 262 1.96 -14.25 10.29
CA ASN A 262 2.56 -13.86 11.56
C ASN A 262 1.55 -13.33 12.60
N VAL A 263 0.29 -13.14 12.21
CA VAL A 263 -0.79 -12.73 13.10
C VAL A 263 -1.95 -13.73 13.10
N PHE A 264 -2.61 -13.85 14.26
CA PHE A 264 -3.77 -14.72 14.47
C PHE A 264 -4.81 -13.95 15.28
N PRO A 265 -5.61 -13.10 14.62
CA PRO A 265 -6.59 -12.27 15.31
C PRO A 265 -7.71 -13.10 15.96
N PRO A 266 -8.38 -12.59 17.00
CA PRO A 266 -9.60 -13.19 17.53
C PRO A 266 -10.70 -13.35 16.47
N ASN A 267 -11.65 -14.24 16.72
CA ASN A 267 -12.80 -14.44 15.84
C ASN A 267 -13.56 -13.11 15.61
N GLY A 268 -13.86 -12.81 14.35
CA GLY A 268 -14.54 -11.58 13.95
C GLY A 268 -13.67 -10.32 13.93
N VAL A 269 -12.36 -10.45 14.17
CA VAL A 269 -11.42 -9.32 14.12
C VAL A 269 -10.53 -9.43 12.89
N SER A 270 -10.53 -8.38 12.06
CA SER A 270 -9.49 -8.18 11.04
C SER A 270 -8.28 -7.48 11.64
N PRO A 271 -7.05 -7.89 11.29
CA PRO A 271 -5.87 -7.15 11.69
C PRO A 271 -5.76 -5.84 10.91
N ALA A 272 -5.14 -4.83 11.50
CA ALA A 272 -5.10 -3.48 10.93
C ALA A 272 -3.93 -2.67 11.49
N TYR A 273 -3.44 -1.70 10.71
CA TYR A 273 -2.39 -0.79 11.14
C TYR A 273 -2.99 0.39 11.92
N ASN A 274 -3.29 0.15 13.20
CA ASN A 274 -3.90 1.14 14.09
C ASN A 274 -3.61 0.86 15.59
N GLU A 275 -4.18 1.69 16.46
CA GLU A 275 -4.03 1.55 17.92
C GLU A 275 -4.49 0.22 18.49
N ALA A 276 -5.44 -0.49 17.86
CA ALA A 276 -5.90 -1.79 18.35
C ALA A 276 -4.80 -2.87 18.27
N TRP A 277 -3.76 -2.62 17.49
CA TRP A 277 -2.59 -3.48 17.31
C TRP A 277 -1.29 -2.83 17.81
N GLY A 278 -1.40 -1.75 18.57
CA GLY A 278 -0.29 -1.12 19.28
C GLY A 278 0.59 -0.19 18.44
N TRP A 279 0.11 0.26 17.28
CA TRP A 279 0.70 1.42 16.60
C TRP A 279 0.07 2.70 17.13
N LYS A 280 0.88 3.75 17.27
CA LYS A 280 0.41 5.09 17.64
C LYS A 280 0.57 5.97 16.40
N ASN A 281 -0.38 6.88 16.21
CA ASN A 281 -0.23 7.97 15.24
C ASN A 281 0.75 9.02 15.75
#